data_AF-D2U4Q1-F1
#
_entry.id   AF-D2U4Q1-F1
#
_cell.length_a   1.000
_cell.length_b   1.000
_cell.length_c   1.000
_cell.angle_alpha   90.00
_cell.angle_beta   90.00
_cell.angle_gamma   90.00
#
_symmetry.space_group_name_H-M   'P 1'
#
loop_
_entity.id
_entity.type
_entity.pdbx_description
1 polymer ?
#
loop_
_entity_poly.entity_id
_entity_poly.type
_entity_poly.pdbx_seq_one_letter_code
_entity_poly.pdbx_strand_id
1 'polypeptide(L)'
;MLTRGWKKNLIVIRKGDYLTIGDELKIVTDNVFSDTNGNASIPISPMLRYAPKVNDKLETLSPFGIFKLTTNDQGSFQYRPGVFTHVTLEFEEALY
;
A
#
# COMPACT_ATOMS: atom_id res chain seq x y z
N MET A 1 -10.78 2.24 10.04
CA MET A 1 -9.69 2.63 10.97
C MET A 1 -9.76 4.13 11.19
N LEU A 2 -9.54 4.63 12.42
CA LEU A 2 -9.54 6.07 12.71
C LEU A 2 -8.13 6.66 12.55
N THR A 3 -8.01 7.75 11.80
CA THR A 3 -6.76 8.48 11.54
C THR A 3 -6.93 9.95 11.92
N ARG A 4 -5.83 10.68 12.11
CA ARG A 4 -5.82 12.08 12.53
C ARG A 4 -4.69 12.86 11.86
N GLY A 5 -4.79 14.19 11.86
CA GLY A 5 -3.80 15.10 11.29
C GLY A 5 -4.13 15.57 9.87
N TRP A 6 -5.34 15.32 9.40
CA TRP A 6 -5.78 15.75 8.08
C TRP A 6 -6.23 17.21 8.05
N LYS A 7 -6.19 17.83 6.87
CA LYS A 7 -6.88 19.11 6.65
C LYS A 7 -8.37 18.91 6.89
N LYS A 8 -8.97 19.76 7.71
CA LYS A 8 -10.35 19.67 8.21
C LYS A 8 -11.40 19.90 7.12
N ASN A 9 -12.56 19.23 7.23
CA ASN A 9 -13.74 19.41 6.37
C ASN A 9 -13.46 19.27 4.86
N LEU A 10 -12.54 18.38 4.49
CA LEU A 10 -12.15 18.18 3.10
C LEU A 10 -12.11 16.69 2.76
N ILE A 11 -12.14 16.37 1.46
CA ILE A 11 -11.80 15.03 0.98
C ILE A 11 -10.30 14.85 1.20
N VAL A 12 -9.94 13.84 1.98
CA VAL A 12 -8.55 13.59 2.37
C VAL A 12 -7.93 12.42 1.63
N ILE A 13 -8.74 11.43 1.27
CA ILE A 13 -8.35 10.28 0.48
C ILE A 13 -9.55 9.80 -0.31
N ARG A 14 -9.32 9.27 -1.51
CA ARG A 14 -10.37 8.81 -2.43
C ARG A 14 -10.35 7.29 -2.51
N LYS A 15 -11.48 6.75 -2.96
CA LYS A 15 -11.59 5.34 -3.32
C LYS A 15 -10.56 4.99 -4.39
N GLY A 16 -9.84 3.90 -4.18
CA GLY A 16 -8.79 3.41 -5.08
C GLY A 16 -7.39 3.91 -4.74
N ASP A 17 -7.25 4.91 -3.86
CA ASP A 17 -5.94 5.36 -3.41
C ASP A 17 -5.26 4.27 -2.57
N TYR A 18 -3.94 4.14 -2.74
CA TYR A 18 -3.12 3.24 -1.95
C TYR A 18 -2.56 3.95 -0.71
N LEU A 19 -2.38 3.20 0.37
CA LEU A 19 -1.77 3.67 1.60
C LEU A 19 -0.95 2.56 2.25
N THR A 20 0.04 2.96 3.03
CA THR A 20 0.87 2.04 3.82
C THR A 20 0.67 2.29 5.29
N ILE A 21 0.46 1.20 6.03
CA ILE A 21 0.35 1.21 7.49
C ILE A 21 1.34 0.19 8.01
N GLY A 22 2.33 0.65 8.77
CA GLY A 22 3.51 -0.15 9.09
C GLY A 22 4.26 -0.47 7.80
N ASP A 23 4.16 -1.73 7.36
CA ASP A 23 4.81 -2.27 6.15
C ASP A 23 3.81 -2.96 5.20
N GLU A 24 2.51 -2.76 5.42
CA GLU A 24 1.45 -3.37 4.63
C GLU A 24 0.85 -2.35 3.64
N LEU A 25 0.81 -2.71 2.36
CA LEU A 25 0.15 -1.93 1.31
C LEU A 25 -1.35 -2.23 1.29
N LYS A 26 -2.19 -1.19 1.40
CA LYS A 26 -3.65 -1.30 1.41
C LYS A 26 -4.27 -0.38 0.37
N ILE A 27 -5.50 -0.68 -0.03
CA ILE A 27 -6.31 0.17 -0.91
C ILE A 27 -7.53 0.72 -0.16
N VAL A 28 -7.85 1.97 -0.41
CA VAL A 28 -9.03 2.63 0.15
C VAL A 28 -10.28 2.23 -0.62
N THR A 29 -11.33 1.83 0.11
CA THR A 29 -12.55 1.31 -0.51
C THR A 29 -13.62 2.36 -0.78
N ASP A 30 -13.58 3.50 -0.09
CA ASP A 30 -14.55 4.61 -0.21
C ASP A 30 -13.89 5.98 -0.09
N ASN A 31 -14.59 7.01 -0.58
CA ASN A 31 -14.14 8.40 -0.40
C ASN A 31 -14.26 8.81 1.06
N VAL A 32 -13.22 9.41 1.61
CA VAL A 32 -13.17 9.78 3.03
C VAL A 32 -13.07 11.28 3.21
N PHE A 33 -13.92 11.80 4.10
CA PHE A 33 -13.91 13.17 4.54
C PHE A 33 -13.32 13.28 5.95
N SER A 34 -12.55 14.33 6.20
CA SER A 34 -12.12 14.68 7.55
C SER A 34 -13.20 15.43 8.30
N ASP A 35 -13.26 15.20 9.61
CA ASP A 35 -14.08 15.95 10.55
C ASP A 35 -13.49 17.34 10.87
N THR A 36 -14.19 18.08 11.75
CA THR A 36 -13.78 19.42 12.22
C THR A 36 -12.53 19.41 13.10
N ASN A 37 -12.10 18.24 13.56
CA ASN A 37 -10.90 18.02 14.36
C ASN A 37 -9.73 17.48 13.52
N GLY A 38 -9.95 17.18 12.24
CA GLY A 38 -8.94 16.60 11.34
C GLY A 38 -8.80 15.09 11.48
N ASN A 39 -9.80 14.41 12.06
CA ASN A 39 -9.88 12.96 12.08
C ASN A 39 -10.63 12.43 10.85
N ALA A 40 -10.27 11.25 10.40
CA ALA A 40 -10.89 10.59 9.26
C ALA A 40 -10.99 9.08 9.50
N SER A 41 -12.16 8.50 9.24
CA SER A 41 -12.35 7.05 9.26
C SER A 41 -12.12 6.49 7.86
N ILE A 42 -11.01 5.79 7.68
CA ILE A 42 -10.62 5.24 6.38
C ILE A 42 -11.02 3.76 6.33
N PRO A 43 -11.91 3.36 5.42
CA PRO A 43 -12.19 1.97 5.12
C PRO A 43 -11.15 1.47 4.11
N ILE A 44 -10.55 0.32 4.43
CA ILE A 44 -9.41 -0.24 3.71
C ILE A 44 -9.64 -1.71 3.40
N SER A 45 -9.00 -2.17 2.34
CA SER A 45 -8.94 -3.58 1.95
C SER A 45 -7.51 -3.94 1.50
N PRO A 46 -7.03 -5.16 1.74
CA PRO A 46 -7.55 -6.16 2.68
C PRO A 46 -7.54 -5.65 4.14
N MET A 47 -8.12 -6.41 5.07
CA MET A 47 -8.03 -6.07 6.50
C MET A 47 -6.57 -6.04 6.98
N LEU A 48 -6.30 -5.23 8.00
CA LEU A 48 -4.98 -5.19 8.64
C LEU A 48 -4.70 -6.51 9.34
N ARG A 49 -3.49 -7.04 9.14
CA ARG A 49 -3.06 -8.28 9.80
C ARG A 49 -2.70 -8.01 11.26
N TYR A 50 -2.11 -6.85 11.52
CA TYR A 50 -1.73 -6.40 12.85
C TYR A 50 -2.42 -5.10 13.22
N ALA A 51 -2.81 -4.97 14.49
CA ALA A 51 -3.34 -3.72 15.00
C ALA A 51 -2.20 -2.69 15.07
N PRO A 52 -2.29 -1.55 14.37
CA PRO A 52 -1.30 -0.50 14.46
C PRO A 52 -1.33 0.13 15.86
N LYS A 53 -0.18 0.61 16.32
CA LYS A 53 -0.09 1.39 17.56
C LYS A 53 -0.69 2.77 17.34
N VAL A 54 -1.10 3.39 18.44
CA VAL A 54 -1.59 4.77 18.43
C VAL A 54 -0.47 5.68 17.91
N ASN A 55 -0.76 6.48 16.90
CA ASN A 55 0.18 7.37 16.20
C ASN A 55 1.20 6.69 15.27
N ASP A 56 0.98 5.44 14.89
CA ASP A 56 1.78 4.87 13.81
C ASP A 56 1.64 5.70 12.52
N LYS A 57 2.75 5.77 11.79
CA LYS A 57 2.82 6.53 10.55
C LYS A 57 1.89 5.90 9.50
N LEU A 58 1.10 6.75 8.87
CA LEU A 58 0.34 6.43 7.67
C LEU A 58 1.02 7.13 6.49
N GLU A 59 1.47 6.35 5.50
CA GLU A 59 2.08 6.89 4.27
C GLU A 59 1.07 6.85 3.14
N THR A 60 0.82 8.00 2.51
CA THR A 60 -0.15 8.14 1.40
C THR A 60 0.44 8.81 0.18
N LEU A 61 1.64 9.41 0.28
CA LEU A 61 2.28 10.07 -0.85
C LEU A 61 3.02 9.07 -1.73
N SER A 62 3.79 8.19 -1.09
CA SER A 62 4.53 7.11 -1.76
C SER A 62 4.25 5.79 -1.05
N PRO A 63 3.04 5.23 -1.20
CA PRO A 63 2.67 4.00 -0.53
C PRO A 63 3.51 2.83 -1.07
N PHE A 64 4.00 2.01 -0.15
CA PHE A 64 4.79 0.81 -0.40
C PHE A 64 4.24 -0.40 0.40
N GLY A 65 4.69 -1.58 0.04
CA GLY A 65 4.56 -2.79 0.85
C GLY A 65 5.82 -3.63 0.68
N ILE A 66 6.03 -4.59 1.55
CA ILE A 66 7.15 -5.53 1.41
C ILE A 66 6.69 -6.70 0.54
N PHE A 67 7.42 -6.95 -0.53
CA PHE A 67 7.14 -8.01 -1.49
C PHE A 67 8.38 -8.87 -1.70
N LYS A 68 8.16 -10.13 -2.03
CA LYS A 68 9.21 -11.09 -2.40
C LYS A 68 8.88 -11.72 -3.76
N LEU A 69 9.90 -12.25 -4.43
CA LEU A 69 9.71 -13.01 -5.66
C LEU A 69 8.87 -14.26 -5.35
N THR A 70 7.94 -14.61 -6.24
CA THR A 70 7.15 -15.84 -6.09
C THR A 70 8.01 -17.11 -6.22
N THR A 71 9.16 -17.00 -6.89
CA THR A 71 10.12 -18.10 -7.06
C THR A 71 11.56 -17.58 -7.06
N ASN A 72 12.52 -18.38 -6.60
CA ASN A 72 13.95 -18.02 -6.62
C ASN A 72 14.56 -18.03 -8.03
N ASP A 73 13.88 -18.62 -9.02
CA ASP A 73 14.37 -18.73 -10.40
C ASP A 73 14.12 -17.45 -11.22
N GLN A 74 13.26 -16.55 -10.72
CA GLN A 74 13.03 -15.24 -11.33
C GLN A 74 14.28 -14.37 -11.18
N GLY A 75 15.03 -14.23 -12.27
CA GLY A 75 16.36 -13.61 -12.26
C GLY A 75 17.41 -14.44 -12.99
N SER A 76 17.15 -15.73 -13.22
CA SER A 76 18.00 -16.61 -14.02
C SER A 76 17.79 -16.37 -15.53
N PHE A 77 18.20 -15.19 -16.00
CA PHE A 77 18.05 -14.81 -17.40
C PHE A 77 19.21 -15.35 -18.23
N GLN A 78 18.91 -16.15 -19.26
CA GLN A 78 19.89 -16.48 -20.30
C GLN A 78 19.92 -15.36 -21.34
N TYR A 79 20.88 -14.44 -21.21
CA TYR A 79 21.13 -13.42 -22.22
C TYR A 79 21.61 -14.08 -23.53
N ARG A 80 20.87 -13.84 -24.63
CA ARG A 80 21.27 -14.22 -25.99
C ARG A 80 21.31 -12.98 -26.89
N PRO A 81 22.48 -12.60 -27.43
CA PRO A 81 22.59 -11.48 -28.35
C PRO A 81 21.71 -11.65 -29.60
N GLY A 82 21.14 -10.55 -30.10
CA GLY A 82 20.40 -10.52 -31.38
C GLY A 82 18.92 -10.94 -31.32
N VAL A 83 18.35 -11.13 -30.13
CA VAL A 83 16.93 -11.48 -29.95
C VAL A 83 16.28 -10.49 -28.97
N PHE A 84 15.02 -10.13 -29.21
CA PHE A 84 14.22 -9.38 -28.24
C PHE A 84 13.91 -10.29 -27.06
N THR A 85 14.40 -9.94 -25.87
CA THR A 85 14.11 -10.66 -24.63
C THR A 85 12.95 -9.99 -23.90
N HIS A 86 11.92 -10.77 -23.55
CA HIS A 86 10.88 -10.36 -22.62
C HIS A 86 11.23 -10.87 -21.21
N VAL A 87 11.17 -9.99 -20.22
CA VAL A 87 11.40 -10.33 -18.82
C VAL A 87 10.15 -9.98 -18.04
N THR A 88 9.61 -10.97 -17.34
CA THR A 88 8.49 -10.80 -16.40
C THR A 88 9.00 -11.06 -14.99
N LEU A 89 8.61 -10.20 -14.05
CA LEU A 89 8.83 -10.39 -12.62
C LEU A 89 7.47 -10.43 -11.94
N GLU A 90 7.29 -11.41 -11.08
CA GLU A 90 6.11 -11.67 -10.28
C GLU A 90 6.49 -11.59 -8.81
N PHE A 91 5.74 -10.78 -8.09
CA PHE A 91 5.96 -10.51 -6.68
C PHE A 91 4.71 -10.89 -5.89
N GLU A 92 4.90 -11.48 -4.73
CA GLU A 92 3.85 -11.69 -3.73
C GLU A 92 4.17 -10.91 -2.45
N GLU A 93 3.13 -10.48 -1.74
CA GLU A 93 3.30 -9.75 -0.48
C GLU A 93 4.04 -10.65 0.52
N ALA A 94 5.14 -10.13 1.07
CA ALA A 94 5.91 -10.84 2.08
C ALA A 94 5.10 -10.83 3.38
N LEU A 95 4.59 -12.00 3.73
CA LEU A 95 4.18 -12.30 5.09
C LEU A 95 5.46 -12.83 5.73
N TYR A 96 5.97 -12.17 6.79
CA TYR A 96 7.14 -12.52 7.62
C TYR A 96 8.54 -12.49 6.99
#